data_AF-A0A536BJX7-F1
#
_entry.id   AF-A0A536BJX7-F1
#
_cell.length_a   1.000
_cell.length_b   1.000
_cell.length_c   1.000
_cell.angle_alpha   90.00
_cell.angle_beta   90.00
_cell.angle_gamma   90.00
#
_symmetry.space_group_name_H-M   'P 1'
#
loop_
_entity.id
_entity.type
_entity.pdbx_description
1 polymer ?
#
loop_
_entity_poly.entity_id
_entity_poly.type
_entity_poly.pdbx_seq_one_letter_code
_entity_poly.pdbx_strand_id
1 'polypeptide(L)'
;MALIPEQVRQQLKDRFETVLTGPVHLTLYTRPGSSRLILPAGVGCPTCQDAREMAELLRDAAPEKIILEVVDVSRDEERALADGVPEVPTIALASDSETGRIRFQGLPTGTEFPALIDAVERVSRAEPGLSEDSLAALAKLTEPTEVMVFATPT
;
A
#
# COMPACT_ATOMS: atom_id res chain seq x y z
N MET A 1 -15.39 11.42 11.54
CA MET A 1 -14.13 12.13 11.87
C MET A 1 -13.16 11.70 10.82
N ALA A 2 -12.53 12.61 10.06
CA ALA A 2 -11.63 12.19 8.99
C ALA A 2 -10.47 11.40 9.60
N LEU A 3 -10.14 10.24 9.02
CA LEU A 3 -9.02 9.40 9.47
C LEU A 3 -7.70 10.18 9.51
N ILE A 4 -7.57 11.20 8.64
CA ILE A 4 -6.32 11.95 8.44
C ILE A 4 -6.57 13.47 8.50
N PRO A 5 -5.92 14.20 9.42
CA PRO A 5 -6.05 15.66 9.57
C PRO A 5 -5.58 16.45 8.35
N GLU A 6 -6.16 17.64 8.13
CA GLU A 6 -5.82 18.50 6.98
C GLU A 6 -4.33 18.89 6.94
N GLN A 7 -3.73 19.13 8.11
CA GLN A 7 -2.31 19.44 8.23
C GLN A 7 -1.43 18.31 7.67
N VAL A 8 -1.81 17.05 7.88
CA VAL A 8 -1.08 15.89 7.35
C VAL A 8 -1.22 15.83 5.83
N ARG A 9 -2.40 16.20 5.28
CA ARG A 9 -2.62 16.25 3.83
C ARG A 9 -1.68 17.25 3.16
N GLN A 10 -1.53 18.43 3.74
CA GLN A 10 -0.63 19.44 3.20
C GLN A 10 0.84 18.99 3.27
N GLN A 11 1.25 18.42 4.41
CA GLN A 11 2.61 17.88 4.56
C GLN A 11 2.93 16.78 3.55
N LEU A 12 1.97 15.90 3.25
CA LEU A 12 2.15 14.87 2.22
C LEU A 12 2.31 15.47 0.82
N LYS A 13 1.51 16.47 0.47
CA LYS A 13 1.63 17.18 -0.82
C LYS A 13 3.02 17.80 -0.99
N ASP A 14 3.44 18.61 -0.01
CA ASP A 14 4.72 19.30 -0.05
C ASP A 14 5.90 18.30 -0.14
N ARG A 15 5.78 17.18 0.59
CA ARG A 15 6.78 16.11 0.57
C ARG A 15 6.80 15.39 -0.77
N PHE A 16 5.66 15.00 -1.32
CA PHE A 16 5.61 14.26 -2.57
C PHE A 16 5.99 15.08 -3.80
N GLU A 17 5.71 16.38 -3.81
CA GLU A 17 6.13 17.29 -4.89
C GLU A 17 7.66 17.33 -5.05
N THR A 18 8.39 17.24 -3.95
CA THR A 18 9.85 17.33 -3.96
C THR A 18 10.56 15.98 -4.09
N VAL A 19 9.91 14.90 -3.64
CA VAL A 19 10.56 13.60 -3.45
C VAL A 19 10.20 12.59 -4.55
N LEU A 20 8.98 12.64 -5.12
CA LEU A 20 8.53 11.65 -6.10
C LEU A 20 9.05 11.98 -7.50
N THR A 21 9.88 11.10 -8.06
CA THR A 21 10.48 11.28 -9.38
C THR A 21 9.72 10.48 -10.46
N GLY A 22 9.40 9.21 -10.18
CA GLY A 22 8.66 8.32 -11.07
C GLY A 22 7.20 8.06 -10.65
N PRO A 23 6.37 7.49 -11.54
CA PRO A 23 5.01 7.08 -11.21
C PRO A 23 4.99 5.87 -10.27
N VAL A 24 3.94 5.78 -9.46
CA VAL A 24 3.68 4.72 -8.49
C VAL A 24 2.27 4.19 -8.74
N HIS A 25 2.18 2.90 -9.02
CA HIS A 25 0.91 2.18 -9.08
C HIS A 25 0.56 1.72 -7.67
N LEU A 26 -0.55 2.24 -7.16
CA LEU A 26 -1.11 1.95 -5.85
C LEU A 26 -2.37 1.12 -6.07
N THR A 27 -2.33 -0.18 -5.78
CA THR A 27 -3.51 -1.05 -5.88
C THR A 27 -4.05 -1.35 -4.49
N LEU A 28 -5.29 -0.96 -4.22
CA LEU A 28 -5.99 -1.30 -2.99
C LEU A 28 -6.92 -2.48 -3.25
N TYR A 29 -6.65 -3.60 -2.59
CA TYR A 29 -7.56 -4.73 -2.50
C TYR A 29 -8.46 -4.55 -1.29
N THR A 30 -9.76 -4.54 -1.52
CA THR A 30 -10.76 -4.21 -0.51
C THR A 30 -12.00 -5.08 -0.70
N ARG A 31 -12.88 -5.06 0.28
CA ARG A 31 -14.21 -5.65 0.22
C ARG A 31 -15.20 -4.66 0.80
N PRO A 32 -16.44 -4.56 0.28
CA PRO A 32 -17.47 -3.74 0.87
C PRO A 32 -17.63 -4.08 2.36
N GLY A 33 -17.34 -3.11 3.21
CA GLY A 33 -17.69 -3.18 4.62
C GLY A 33 -19.21 -3.11 4.72
N SER A 34 -19.85 -4.11 5.33
CA SER A 34 -21.26 -4.03 5.68
C SER A 34 -21.40 -3.05 6.84
N SER A 35 -21.35 -1.75 6.55
CA SER A 35 -21.41 -0.65 7.51
C SER A 35 -22.67 -0.60 8.38
N ARG A 36 -23.56 -1.59 8.25
CA ARG A 36 -24.81 -1.74 9.03
C ARG A 36 -25.10 -3.15 9.55
N LEU A 37 -24.25 -4.15 9.28
CA LEU A 37 -24.49 -5.53 9.72
C LEU A 37 -23.29 -6.02 10.52
N ILE A 38 -23.55 -6.54 11.72
CA ILE A 38 -22.59 -7.34 12.46
C ILE A 38 -22.49 -8.68 11.74
N LEU A 39 -21.37 -8.91 11.07
CA LEU A 39 -21.10 -10.14 10.36
C LEU A 39 -20.35 -11.13 11.27
N PRO A 40 -20.48 -12.45 11.05
CA PRO A 40 -19.67 -13.45 11.73
C PRO A 40 -18.16 -13.18 11.59
N ALA A 41 -17.35 -13.66 12.53
CA ALA A 41 -15.89 -13.57 12.43
C ALA A 41 -15.41 -14.16 11.09
N GLY A 42 -14.59 -13.39 10.36
CA GLY A 42 -14.12 -13.75 9.01
C GLY A 42 -15.04 -13.30 7.87
N VAL A 43 -16.19 -12.69 8.17
CA VAL A 43 -17.13 -12.16 7.17
C VAL A 43 -17.10 -10.63 7.28
N GLY A 44 -16.61 -9.96 6.24
CA GLY A 44 -16.47 -8.49 6.20
C GLY A 44 -15.05 -7.99 6.43
N CYS A 45 -14.88 -6.67 6.34
CA CYS A 45 -13.59 -5.99 6.46
C CYS A 45 -13.77 -4.66 7.21
N PRO A 46 -13.56 -4.62 8.54
CA PRO A 46 -13.83 -3.44 9.35
C PRO A 46 -13.00 -2.21 8.94
N THR A 47 -11.77 -2.43 8.52
CA THR A 47 -10.79 -1.37 8.20
C THR A 47 -10.69 -1.07 6.70
N CYS A 48 -11.48 -1.73 5.85
CA CYS A 48 -11.41 -1.55 4.40
C CYS A 48 -11.80 -0.15 3.94
N GLN A 49 -12.74 0.50 4.64
CA GLN A 49 -13.13 1.87 4.34
C GLN A 49 -12.02 2.85 4.72
N ASP A 50 -11.39 2.66 5.87
CA ASP A 50 -10.26 3.48 6.32
C ASP A 50 -9.06 3.33 5.39
N ALA A 51 -8.76 2.10 4.94
CA ALA A 51 -7.71 1.84 3.96
C ALA A 51 -7.99 2.52 2.61
N ARG A 52 -9.27 2.60 2.21
CA ARG A 52 -9.69 3.35 1.03
C ARG A 52 -9.46 4.85 1.17
N GLU A 53 -9.89 5.44 2.28
CA GLU A 53 -9.65 6.86 2.55
C GLU A 53 -8.15 7.20 2.57
N MET A 54 -7.33 6.29 3.10
CA MET A 54 -5.87 6.42 3.08
C MET A 54 -5.29 6.34 1.66
N ALA A 55 -5.70 5.37 0.86
CA ALA A 55 -5.23 5.23 -0.53
C ALA A 55 -5.64 6.44 -1.40
N GLU A 56 -6.88 6.92 -1.22
CA GLU A 56 -7.37 8.13 -1.88
C GLU A 56 -6.60 9.38 -1.44
N LEU A 57 -6.22 9.48 -0.16
CA LEU A 57 -5.34 10.57 0.30
C LEU A 57 -3.99 10.55 -0.40
N LEU A 58 -3.34 9.39 -0.51
CA LEU A 58 -2.04 9.28 -1.18
C LEU A 58 -2.16 9.71 -2.64
N ARG A 59 -3.19 9.25 -3.35
CA ARG A 59 -3.51 9.69 -4.70
C ARG A 59 -3.66 11.22 -4.76
N ASP A 60 -4.49 11.79 -3.89
CA ASP A 60 -4.76 13.23 -3.88
C ASP A 60 -3.53 14.08 -3.55
N ALA A 61 -2.54 13.51 -2.85
CA ALA A 61 -1.29 14.19 -2.53
C ALA A 61 -0.36 14.33 -3.75
N ALA A 62 -0.40 13.40 -4.71
CA ALA A 62 0.39 13.47 -5.94
C ALA A 62 -0.36 12.84 -7.13
N PRO A 63 -1.44 13.46 -7.63
CA PRO A 63 -2.34 12.85 -8.61
C PRO A 63 -1.69 12.58 -9.98
N GLU A 64 -0.59 13.27 -10.29
CA GLU A 64 0.18 13.07 -11.53
C GLU A 64 1.17 11.89 -11.43
N LYS A 65 1.48 11.44 -10.21
CA LYS A 65 2.47 10.39 -9.95
C LYS A 65 1.85 9.13 -9.38
N ILE A 66 0.80 9.24 -8.57
CA ILE A 66 0.18 8.09 -7.91
C ILE A 66 -1.08 7.69 -8.67
N ILE A 67 -1.03 6.50 -9.27
CA ILE A 67 -2.13 5.90 -10.02
C ILE A 67 -2.82 4.90 -9.08
N LEU A 68 -4.04 5.22 -8.66
CA LEU A 68 -4.82 4.38 -7.74
C LEU A 68 -5.76 3.44 -8.50
N GLU A 69 -5.59 2.14 -8.29
CA GLU A 69 -6.56 1.10 -8.67
C GLU A 69 -7.23 0.55 -7.41
N VAL A 70 -8.55 0.38 -7.43
CA VAL A 70 -9.30 -0.24 -6.31
C VAL A 70 -9.94 -1.52 -6.80
N VAL A 71 -9.52 -2.65 -6.23
CA VAL A 71 -10.00 -3.99 -6.55
C VAL A 71 -10.94 -4.46 -5.44
N ASP A 72 -12.20 -4.68 -5.79
CA ASP A 72 -13.19 -5.31 -4.91
C ASP A 72 -13.10 -6.83 -5.03
N VAL A 73 -12.47 -7.46 -4.04
CA VAL A 73 -12.23 -8.91 -4.05
C VAL A 73 -13.52 -9.73 -3.89
N SER A 74 -14.65 -9.13 -3.51
CA SER A 74 -15.95 -9.83 -3.53
C SER A 74 -16.57 -9.95 -4.92
N ARG A 75 -16.05 -9.18 -5.88
CA ARG A 75 -16.50 -9.18 -7.27
C ARG A 75 -15.49 -9.82 -8.21
N ASP A 76 -14.22 -9.85 -7.81
CA ASP A 76 -13.10 -10.33 -8.61
C ASP A 76 -12.11 -11.12 -7.73
N GLU A 77 -12.56 -12.30 -7.28
CA GLU A 77 -11.74 -13.22 -6.47
C GLU A 77 -10.54 -13.76 -7.25
N GLU A 78 -10.69 -13.95 -8.56
CA GLU A 78 -9.63 -14.44 -9.45
C GLU A 78 -8.46 -13.46 -9.52
N ARG A 79 -8.73 -12.15 -9.60
CA ARG A 79 -7.67 -11.13 -9.57
C ARG A 79 -6.87 -11.16 -8.27
N ALA A 80 -7.53 -11.27 -7.12
CA ALA A 80 -6.83 -11.34 -5.83
C ALA A 80 -5.93 -12.58 -5.74
N LEU A 81 -6.40 -13.73 -6.23
CA LEU A 81 -5.61 -14.97 -6.28
C LEU A 81 -4.41 -14.84 -7.22
N ALA A 82 -4.62 -14.29 -8.43
CA ALA A 82 -3.56 -14.09 -9.42
C ALA A 82 -2.45 -13.15 -8.92
N ASP A 83 -2.85 -12.11 -8.18
CA ASP A 83 -1.91 -11.15 -7.61
C ASP A 83 -1.28 -11.64 -6.29
N GLY A 84 -1.69 -12.80 -5.77
CA GLY A 84 -1.17 -13.37 -4.53
C GLY A 84 -1.56 -12.54 -3.31
N VAL A 85 -2.80 -12.05 -3.27
CA VAL A 85 -3.36 -11.27 -2.16
C VAL A 85 -4.31 -12.17 -1.36
N PRO A 86 -3.85 -12.73 -0.22
CA PRO A 86 -4.65 -13.68 0.56
C PRO A 86 -5.72 -12.99 1.42
N GLU A 87 -5.49 -11.74 1.83
CA GLU A 87 -6.32 -11.04 2.81
C GLU A 87 -6.57 -9.57 2.42
N VAL A 88 -7.65 -8.99 2.97
CA VAL A 88 -8.02 -7.59 2.78
C VAL A 88 -8.22 -6.87 4.13
N PRO A 89 -7.93 -5.56 4.22
CA PRO A 89 -7.44 -4.71 3.14
C PRO A 89 -5.95 -4.98 2.84
N THR A 90 -5.57 -4.88 1.58
CA THR A 90 -4.15 -4.94 1.18
C THR A 90 -3.84 -3.77 0.26
N ILE A 91 -2.78 -3.02 0.58
CA ILE A 91 -2.24 -1.96 -0.27
C ILE A 91 -0.97 -2.50 -0.94
N ALA A 92 -0.99 -2.62 -2.27
CA ALA A 92 0.17 -3.01 -3.07
C ALA A 92 0.77 -1.79 -3.76
N LEU A 93 2.10 -1.73 -3.80
CA LEU A 93 2.87 -0.66 -4.45
C LEU A 93 3.73 -1.26 -5.56
N ALA A 94 3.71 -0.62 -6.73
CA ALA A 94 4.54 -0.97 -7.87
C ALA A 94 5.08 0.28 -8.57
N SER A 95 6.25 0.16 -9.20
CA SER A 95 6.72 1.11 -10.20
C SER A 95 6.23 0.70 -11.60
N ASP A 96 6.40 1.54 -12.61
CA ASP A 96 6.05 1.19 -14.01
C ASP A 96 6.75 -0.07 -14.54
N SER A 97 7.93 -0.39 -14.00
CA SER A 97 8.78 -1.47 -14.48
C SER A 97 8.55 -2.81 -13.81
N GLU A 98 7.72 -2.87 -12.75
CA GLU A 98 7.62 -4.05 -11.88
C GLU A 98 6.18 -4.36 -11.48
N THR A 99 5.88 -5.63 -11.22
CA THR A 99 4.63 -6.03 -10.56
C THR A 99 4.69 -5.63 -9.08
N GLY A 100 3.56 -5.25 -8.47
CA GLY A 100 3.49 -4.76 -7.09
C GLY A 100 3.91 -5.78 -6.03
N ARG A 101 5.21 -5.90 -5.79
CA ARG A 101 5.84 -6.85 -4.85
C ARG A 101 5.86 -6.33 -3.40
N ILE A 102 5.73 -5.02 -3.19
CA ILE A 102 5.63 -4.44 -1.84
C ILE A 102 4.16 -4.37 -1.46
N ARG A 103 3.79 -4.98 -0.32
CA ARG A 103 2.41 -5.10 0.13
C ARG A 103 2.29 -4.79 1.61
N PHE A 104 1.29 -4.00 1.96
CA PHE A 104 0.85 -3.76 3.32
C PHE A 104 -0.48 -4.48 3.51
N GLN A 105 -0.46 -5.57 4.26
CA GLN A 105 -1.66 -6.33 4.63
C GLN A 105 -2.20 -5.78 5.96
N GLY A 106 -3.45 -5.32 5.94
CA GLY A 106 -4.05 -4.55 7.03
C GLY A 106 -4.05 -3.04 6.79
N LEU A 107 -4.34 -2.27 7.85
CA LEU A 107 -4.40 -0.82 7.82
C LEU A 107 -3.12 -0.22 8.45
N PRO A 108 -2.22 0.40 7.67
CA PRO A 108 -0.94 0.94 8.17
C PRO A 108 -1.14 2.32 8.82
N THR A 109 -1.70 2.33 10.03
CA THR A 109 -1.88 3.55 10.86
C THR A 109 -0.79 3.69 11.92
N GLY A 110 -0.84 4.77 12.70
CA GLY A 110 0.09 5.01 13.81
C GLY A 110 1.54 5.06 13.34
N THR A 111 2.41 4.28 13.99
CA THR A 111 3.83 4.15 13.65
C THR A 111 4.12 3.53 12.28
N GLU A 112 3.13 2.87 11.65
CA GLU A 112 3.28 2.23 10.33
C GLU A 112 2.95 3.16 9.17
N PHE A 113 2.24 4.28 9.43
CA PHE A 113 1.93 5.24 8.37
C PHE A 113 3.20 5.82 7.72
N PRO A 114 4.24 6.25 8.47
CA PRO A 114 5.50 6.66 7.88
C PRO A 114 6.19 5.57 7.03
N ALA A 115 6.03 4.29 7.36
CA ALA A 115 6.61 3.19 6.58
C ALA A 115 5.93 3.06 5.21
N LEU A 116 4.60 3.26 5.14
CA LEU A 116 3.89 3.34 3.87
C LEU A 116 4.39 4.51 3.01
N ILE A 117 4.60 5.69 3.61
CA ILE A 117 5.12 6.87 2.91
C ILE A 117 6.53 6.61 2.36
N ASP A 118 7.42 6.03 3.18
CA ASP A 118 8.78 5.68 2.75
C ASP A 118 8.77 4.65 1.61
N ALA A 119 7.86 3.69 1.64
CA ALA A 119 7.70 2.71 0.56
C ALA A 119 7.27 3.37 -0.76
N VAL A 120 6.25 4.24 -0.74
CA VAL A 120 5.80 5.00 -1.93
C VAL A 120 6.97 5.80 -2.53
N GLU A 121 7.75 6.45 -1.67
CA GLU A 121 8.90 7.25 -2.07
C GLU A 121 10.02 6.44 -2.71
N ARG A 122 10.39 5.30 -2.12
CA ARG A 122 11.42 4.41 -2.68
C ARG A 122 11.00 3.80 -4.00
N VAL A 123 9.73 3.39 -4.11
CA VAL A 123 9.17 2.88 -5.37
C VAL A 123 9.21 3.94 -6.45
N SER A 124 8.80 5.17 -6.13
CA SER A 124 8.83 6.30 -7.08
C SER A 124 10.26 6.61 -7.56
N ARG A 125 11.24 6.58 -6.65
CA ARG A 125 12.65 6.86 -7.00
C ARG A 125 13.38 5.70 -7.68
N ALA A 126 12.81 4.49 -7.66
CA ALA A 126 13.51 3.26 -8.02
C ALA A 126 14.83 3.07 -7.23
N GLU A 127 14.87 3.57 -6.00
CA GLU A 127 16.05 3.53 -5.13
C GLU A 127 15.74 2.73 -3.85
N PRO A 128 16.28 1.51 -3.70
CA PRO A 128 15.98 0.66 -2.54
C PRO A 128 16.64 1.16 -1.25
N GLY A 129 17.64 2.04 -1.34
CA GLY A 129 18.37 2.60 -0.19
C GLY A 129 19.14 1.55 0.61
N LEU A 130 19.68 0.54 -0.06
CA LEU A 130 20.52 -0.52 0.51
C LEU A 130 21.99 -0.28 0.12
N SER A 131 22.92 -0.77 0.95
CA SER A 131 24.35 -0.71 0.63
C SER A 131 24.70 -1.61 -0.56
N GLU A 132 25.80 -1.31 -1.26
CA GLU A 132 26.29 -2.13 -2.38
C GLU A 132 26.53 -3.58 -1.95
N ASP A 133 27.08 -3.79 -0.76
CA ASP A 133 27.28 -5.14 -0.20
C ASP A 133 25.96 -5.90 -0.02
N SER A 134 24.91 -5.21 0.41
CA SER A 134 23.58 -5.82 0.59
C SER A 134 22.95 -6.16 -0.75
N LEU A 135 23.05 -5.26 -1.74
CA LEU A 135 22.58 -5.51 -3.10
C LEU A 135 23.33 -6.69 -3.75
N ALA A 136 24.65 -6.76 -3.55
CA ALA A 136 25.47 -7.87 -4.05
C ALA A 136 25.13 -9.21 -3.36
N ALA A 137 24.72 -9.19 -2.09
CA ALA A 137 24.23 -10.37 -1.39
C ALA A 137 22.85 -10.81 -1.91
N LEU A 138 21.91 -9.87 -2.07
CA LEU A 138 20.56 -10.13 -2.57
C LEU A 138 20.57 -10.63 -4.03
N ALA A 139 21.51 -10.16 -4.85
CA ALA A 139 21.67 -10.62 -6.23
C ALA A 139 22.03 -12.12 -6.36
N LYS A 140 22.42 -12.78 -5.26
CA LYS A 140 22.72 -14.22 -5.22
C LYS A 140 21.49 -15.09 -4.97
N LEU A 141 20.33 -14.50 -4.65
CA LEU A 141 19.09 -15.25 -4.47
C LEU A 141 18.63 -15.81 -5.81
N THR A 142 18.52 -17.13 -5.90
CA THR A 142 18.11 -17.85 -7.13
C THR A 142 16.68 -18.36 -7.09
N GLU A 143 16.03 -18.27 -5.93
CA GLU A 143 14.68 -18.77 -5.70
C GLU A 143 13.75 -17.62 -5.31
N PRO A 144 12.45 -17.69 -5.67
CA PRO A 144 11.47 -16.73 -5.20
C PRO A 144 11.49 -16.66 -3.66
N THR A 145 11.78 -15.48 -3.13
CA THR A 145 11.91 -15.26 -1.69
C THR A 145 10.83 -14.29 -1.23
N GLU A 146 10.06 -14.69 -0.22
CA GLU A 146 9.05 -13.87 0.42
C GLU A 146 9.55 -13.41 1.79
N VAL A 147 9.36 -12.12 2.11
CA VAL A 147 9.69 -11.55 3.41
C VAL A 147 8.40 -11.01 4.02
N MET A 148 8.02 -11.56 5.17
CA MET A 148 6.87 -11.11 5.94
C MET A 148 7.33 -10.39 7.21
N VAL A 149 6.85 -9.16 7.40
CA VAL A 149 7.10 -8.37 8.61
C VAL A 149 5.78 -8.20 9.35
N PHE A 150 5.71 -8.74 10.56
CA PHE A 150 4.53 -8.60 11.42
C PHE A 150 4.72 -7.40 12.34
N ALA A 151 3.82 -6.44 12.24
CA ALA A 151 3.86 -5.19 13.00
C ALA A 151 2.50 -4.86 13.62
N THR A 152 2.49 -3.95 14.58
CA THR A 152 1.28 -3.43 15.21
C THR A 152 1.31 -1.91 15.18
N PRO A 153 0.23 -1.22 14.75
CA PRO A 153 0.15 0.23 14.83
C PRO A 153 -0.01 0.63 16.30
N THR A 154 1.09 0.97 16.98
CA THR A 154 1.09 1.45 18.37
C THR A 154 0.88 2.94 18.46
#